data_AF-A0A1J9RIK9-F1
#
_entry.id   AF-A0A1J9RIK9-F1
#
_cell.length_a   1.000
_cell.length_b   1.000
_cell.length_c   1.000
_cell.angle_alpha   90.00
_cell.angle_beta   90.00
_cell.angle_gamma   90.00
#
_symmetry.space_group_name_H-M   'P 1'
#
loop_
_entity.id
_entity.type
_entity.pdbx_description
1 polymer ?
#
loop_
_entity_poly.entity_id
_entity_poly.type
_entity_poly.pdbx_seq_one_letter_code
_entity_poly.pdbx_strand_id
1 'polypeptide(L)'
;MSPPTPTPAAVPVRTRKKPGPKPRPLEQRAFALRKPVTRVERSYSKAKKIEVLMFLQHHRVLRTVNQDFLYRSMREPAKDPYRRPTFAEASRWFKISNRTIENWWKARDTIAPNLTDTVHHAVVGEASATVTNCEATSAKG
;
A
#
# COMPACT_ATOMS: atom_id res chain seq x y z
N MET A 1 -58.55 -19.81 -15.58
CA MET A 1 -57.85 -18.63 -16.12
C MET A 1 -56.37 -18.94 -16.14
N SER A 2 -55.81 -19.30 -17.30
CA SER A 2 -54.39 -19.62 -17.42
C SER A 2 -53.60 -18.33 -17.71
N PRO A 3 -52.43 -18.12 -17.10
CA PRO A 3 -51.62 -16.94 -17.35
C PRO A 3 -50.96 -16.99 -18.75
N PRO A 4 -50.78 -15.84 -19.43
CA PRO A 4 -50.07 -15.79 -20.69
C PRO A 4 -48.58 -16.03 -20.50
N THR A 5 -47.98 -16.80 -21.41
CA THR A 5 -46.55 -17.15 -21.44
C THR A 5 -45.71 -15.91 -21.77
N PRO A 6 -44.55 -15.69 -21.12
CA PRO A 6 -43.66 -14.58 -21.46
C PRO A 6 -43.00 -14.81 -22.83
N THR A 7 -43.28 -13.90 -23.76
CA THR A 7 -42.61 -13.76 -25.07
C THR A 7 -41.09 -13.69 -24.88
N PRO A 8 -40.29 -14.55 -25.52
CA PRO A 8 -38.84 -14.45 -25.45
C PRO A 8 -38.39 -13.16 -26.13
N ALA A 9 -37.77 -12.27 -25.34
CA ALA A 9 -37.17 -11.03 -25.79
C ALA A 9 -36.19 -11.31 -26.94
N ALA A 10 -36.47 -10.71 -28.11
CA ALA A 10 -35.64 -10.81 -29.29
C ALA A 10 -34.22 -10.31 -28.99
N VAL A 11 -33.25 -11.22 -29.06
CA VAL A 11 -31.83 -10.90 -28.88
C VAL A 11 -31.38 -10.04 -30.07
N PRO A 12 -30.79 -8.84 -29.87
CA PRO A 12 -30.33 -8.04 -30.98
C PRO A 12 -29.20 -8.76 -31.71
N VAL A 13 -29.47 -9.14 -32.97
CA VAL A 13 -28.49 -9.72 -33.87
C VAL A 13 -27.36 -8.71 -34.05
N ARG A 14 -26.17 -9.02 -33.49
CA ARG A 14 -24.97 -8.20 -33.67
C ARG A 14 -24.56 -8.25 -35.13
N THR A 15 -24.86 -7.20 -35.88
CA THR A 15 -24.38 -7.04 -37.25
C THR A 15 -22.85 -6.95 -37.22
N ARG A 16 -22.19 -7.92 -37.85
CA ARG A 16 -20.73 -7.93 -37.97
C ARG A 16 -20.33 -6.71 -38.81
N LYS A 17 -19.51 -5.83 -38.23
CA LYS A 17 -18.90 -4.73 -39.00
C LYS A 17 -18.10 -5.33 -40.15
N LYS A 18 -18.27 -4.79 -41.35
CA LYS A 18 -17.47 -5.20 -42.51
C LYS A 18 -15.98 -5.02 -42.16
N PRO A 19 -15.11 -5.97 -42.52
CA PRO A 19 -13.68 -5.84 -42.29
C PRO A 19 -13.17 -4.51 -42.84
N GLY A 20 -12.31 -3.83 -42.07
CA GLY A 20 -11.65 -2.62 -42.56
C GLY A 20 -10.78 -2.92 -43.79
N PRO A 21 -10.38 -1.87 -44.53
CA PRO A 21 -9.42 -2.01 -45.63
C PRO A 21 -8.17 -2.76 -45.18
N LYS A 22 -7.64 -3.61 -46.07
CA LYS A 22 -6.40 -4.35 -45.79
C LYS A 22 -5.29 -3.34 -45.46
N PRO A 23 -4.48 -3.59 -44.40
CA PRO A 23 -3.37 -2.72 -44.06
C PRO A 23 -2.41 -2.60 -45.24
N ARG A 24 -1.84 -1.40 -45.45
CA ARG A 24 -0.90 -1.17 -46.55
C ARG A 24 0.29 -2.13 -46.46
N PRO A 25 0.78 -2.65 -47.61
CA PRO A 25 1.98 -3.46 -47.66
C PRO A 25 3.17 -2.67 -47.13
N LEU A 26 4.18 -3.37 -46.59
CA LEU A 26 5.30 -2.75 -45.86
C LEU A 26 6.02 -1.69 -46.72
N GLU A 27 6.17 -1.97 -48.02
CA GLU A 27 6.81 -1.10 -49.02
C GLU A 27 6.09 0.25 -49.22
N GLN A 28 4.78 0.30 -48.99
CA GLN A 28 3.97 1.52 -49.15
C GLN A 28 3.78 2.28 -47.83
N ARG A 29 4.40 1.82 -46.73
CA ARG A 29 4.35 2.52 -45.45
C ARG A 29 5.46 3.56 -45.43
N ALA A 30 5.10 4.83 -45.28
CA ALA A 30 6.08 5.87 -45.00
C ALA A 30 6.80 5.55 -43.69
N PHE A 31 8.12 5.40 -43.75
CA PHE A 31 8.93 5.23 -42.56
C PHE A 31 9.01 6.55 -41.81
N ALA A 32 8.49 6.58 -40.59
CA ALA A 32 8.63 7.70 -39.67
C ALA A 32 9.49 7.29 -38.48
N LEU A 33 10.57 8.03 -38.23
CA LEU A 33 11.39 7.84 -37.03
C LEU A 33 10.51 8.06 -35.79
N ARG A 34 10.35 7.01 -34.98
CA ARG A 34 9.67 7.13 -33.70
C ARG A 34 10.53 7.99 -32.77
N LYS A 35 9.90 8.88 -32.01
CA LYS A 35 10.57 9.59 -30.92
C LYS A 35 11.12 8.57 -29.93
N PRO A 36 12.31 8.80 -29.35
CA PRO A 36 12.83 7.95 -28.28
C PRO A 36 11.79 7.79 -27.17
N VAL A 37 11.63 6.56 -26.66
CA VAL A 37 10.77 6.32 -25.50
C VAL A 37 11.42 7.02 -24.31
N THR A 38 10.88 8.16 -23.92
CA THR A 38 11.45 9.00 -22.85
C THR A 38 11.21 8.41 -21.47
N ARG A 39 10.08 7.72 -21.27
CA ARG A 39 9.70 7.14 -19.97
C ARG A 39 8.78 5.95 -20.13
N VAL A 40 9.09 4.86 -19.44
CA VAL A 40 8.16 3.74 -19.25
C VAL A 40 7.17 4.12 -18.15
N GLU A 41 5.91 4.34 -18.52
CA GLU A 41 4.85 4.59 -17.57
C GLU A 41 4.45 3.27 -16.89
N ARG A 42 4.72 3.17 -15.58
CA ARG A 42 4.24 2.07 -14.74
C ARG A 42 3.13 2.59 -13.84
N SER A 43 1.91 2.12 -14.07
CA SER A 43 0.80 2.32 -13.15
C SER A 43 0.77 1.17 -12.13
N TYR A 44 0.64 1.51 -10.86
CA TYR A 44 0.52 0.55 -9.76
C TYR A 44 -0.86 0.68 -9.13
N SER A 45 -1.55 -0.46 -8.97
CA SER A 45 -2.87 -0.49 -8.34
C SER A 45 -2.80 -0.03 -6.88
N LYS A 46 -3.92 0.47 -6.34
CA LYS A 46 -4.01 0.87 -4.92
C LYS A 46 -3.63 -0.29 -3.99
N ALA A 47 -4.11 -1.51 -4.30
CA ALA A 47 -3.78 -2.72 -3.55
C ALA A 47 -2.27 -2.98 -3.49
N LYS A 48 -1.55 -2.84 -4.62
CA LYS A 48 -0.09 -3.01 -4.66
C LYS A 48 0.63 -1.98 -3.79
N LYS A 49 0.16 -0.73 -3.79
CA LYS A 49 0.73 0.32 -2.92
C LYS A 49 0.54 -0.04 -1.44
N ILE A 50 -0.66 -0.49 -1.07
CA ILE A 50 -0.98 -0.93 0.30
C ILE A 50 -0.07 -2.09 0.72
N GLU A 51 0.08 -3.11 -0.14
CA GLU A 51 0.95 -4.26 0.12
C GLU A 51 2.40 -3.85 0.43
N VAL A 52 2.94 -2.90 -0.34
CA VAL A 52 4.29 -2.35 -0.12
C VAL A 52 4.39 -1.60 1.21
N LEU A 53 3.37 -0.78 1.54
CA LEU A 53 3.34 -0.04 2.80
C LEU A 53 3.21 -0.98 4.01
N MET A 54 2.39 -2.03 3.92
CA MET A 54 2.27 -3.06 4.95
C MET A 54 3.59 -3.82 5.13
N PHE A 55 4.29 -4.14 4.03
CA PHE A 55 5.60 -4.77 4.10
C PHE A 55 6.58 -3.91 4.90
N LEU A 56 6.66 -2.61 4.63
CA LEU A 56 7.55 -1.71 5.36
C LEU A 56 7.20 -1.56 6.85
N GLN A 57 5.92 -1.66 7.20
CA GLN A 57 5.44 -1.47 8.58
C GLN A 57 5.59 -2.75 9.44
N HIS A 58 5.18 -3.89 8.89
CA HIS A 58 5.02 -5.13 9.65
C HIS A 58 6.16 -6.11 9.47
N HIS A 59 6.79 -6.15 8.28
CA HIS A 59 7.88 -7.08 8.06
C HIS A 59 9.05 -6.77 9.00
N ARG A 60 9.78 -7.82 9.38
CA ARG A 60 10.92 -7.74 10.28
C ARG A 60 12.10 -8.46 9.63
N VAL A 61 13.23 -7.77 9.53
CA VAL A 61 14.46 -8.26 8.90
C VAL A 61 15.52 -8.40 9.98
N LEU A 62 16.26 -9.50 9.96
CA LEU A 62 17.39 -9.70 10.85
C LEU A 62 18.44 -8.62 10.62
N ARG A 63 18.91 -8.00 11.70
CA ARG A 63 20.03 -7.08 11.66
C ARG A 63 21.30 -7.89 11.41
N THR A 64 22.01 -7.55 10.35
CA THR A 64 23.31 -8.16 10.07
C THR A 64 24.41 -7.38 10.80
N VAL A 65 25.48 -8.08 11.20
CA VAL A 65 26.62 -7.50 11.92
C VAL A 65 27.17 -6.22 11.27
N ASN A 66 27.15 -6.12 9.94
CA ASN A 66 27.61 -4.93 9.21
C ASN A 66 26.72 -3.69 9.40
N GLN A 67 25.42 -3.88 9.67
CA GLN A 67 24.47 -2.80 9.99
C GLN A 67 24.61 -2.34 11.44
N ASP A 68 25.02 -3.23 12.35
CA ASP A 68 25.31 -2.87 13.74
C ASP A 68 26.46 -1.88 13.81
N PHE A 69 27.59 -2.16 13.14
CA PHE A 69 28.78 -1.31 13.21
C PHE A 69 28.57 0.13 12.72
N LEU A 70 27.70 0.36 11.72
CA LEU A 70 27.43 1.71 11.20
C LEU A 70 26.56 2.58 12.14
N TYR A 71 25.83 1.97 13.08
CA TYR A 71 25.09 2.67 14.15
C TYR A 71 25.81 2.62 15.50
N ARG A 72 26.96 1.94 15.57
CA ARG A 72 27.75 1.63 16.77
C ARG A 72 28.79 2.69 17.12
N SER A 73 28.48 3.98 16.95
CA SER A 73 29.33 5.01 17.52
C SER A 73 28.96 5.39 18.96
N MET A 74 27.76 5.13 19.49
CA MET A 74 27.42 5.60 20.85
C MET A 74 26.29 4.90 21.66
N ARG A 75 25.83 3.67 21.37
CA ARG A 75 24.80 3.04 22.22
C ARG A 75 24.80 1.52 22.16
N GLU A 76 24.43 0.90 23.27
CA GLU A 76 24.34 -0.55 23.47
C GLU A 76 23.75 -1.32 22.28
N PRO A 77 24.17 -2.59 22.05
CA PRO A 77 23.60 -3.42 21.00
C PRO A 77 22.08 -3.42 21.13
N ALA A 78 21.39 -3.19 20.00
CA ALA A 78 19.94 -3.16 19.99
C ALA A 78 19.39 -4.45 20.60
N LYS A 79 18.53 -4.33 21.63
CA LYS A 79 17.93 -5.46 22.36
C LYS A 79 17.14 -6.41 21.44
N ASP A 80 16.62 -5.88 20.33
CA ASP A 80 15.90 -6.65 19.32
C ASP A 80 16.81 -6.93 18.11
N PRO A 81 17.06 -8.21 17.76
CA PRO A 81 17.83 -8.56 16.57
C PRO A 81 17.08 -8.22 15.28
N TYR A 82 15.80 -7.86 15.34
CA TYR A 82 14.99 -7.53 14.18
C TYR A 82 14.82 -6.02 13.99
N ARG A 83 14.81 -5.60 12.72
CA ARG A 83 14.54 -4.22 12.30
C ARG A 83 13.44 -4.17 11.24
N ARG A 84 12.89 -2.98 11.01
CA ARG A 84 12.02 -2.73 9.85
C ARG A 84 12.84 -2.80 8.55
N PRO A 85 12.26 -3.31 7.44
CA PRO A 85 12.90 -3.25 6.15
C PRO A 85 13.17 -1.81 5.73
N THR A 86 14.27 -1.65 5.01
CA THR A 86 14.63 -0.43 4.31
C THR A 86 13.87 -0.32 2.98
N PHE A 87 13.79 0.89 2.43
CA PHE A 87 13.25 1.09 1.08
C PHE A 87 14.00 0.27 0.03
N ALA A 88 15.32 0.10 0.17
CA ALA A 88 16.14 -0.70 -0.73
C ALA A 88 15.73 -2.19 -0.74
N GLU A 89 15.43 -2.76 0.43
CA GLU A 89 14.93 -4.13 0.54
C GLU A 89 13.54 -4.27 -0.10
N ALA A 90 12.63 -3.33 0.17
CA ALA A 90 11.31 -3.30 -0.46
C ALA A 90 11.41 -3.12 -1.99
N SER A 91 12.32 -2.28 -2.46
CA SER A 91 12.60 -2.07 -3.88
C SER A 91 13.06 -3.36 -4.55
N ARG A 92 13.98 -4.08 -3.90
CA ARG A 92 14.47 -5.37 -4.39
C ARG A 92 13.38 -6.45 -4.40
N TRP A 93 12.49 -6.43 -3.42
CA TRP A 93 11.37 -7.37 -3.28
C TRP A 93 10.29 -7.15 -4.35
N PHE A 94 9.78 -5.92 -4.44
CA PHE A 94 8.65 -5.58 -5.31
C PHE A 94 9.04 -5.15 -6.73
N LYS A 95 10.34 -4.97 -7.01
CA LYS A 95 10.87 -4.45 -8.28
C LYS A 95 10.29 -3.07 -8.63
N ILE A 96 10.20 -2.22 -7.61
CA ILE A 96 9.72 -0.83 -7.69
C ILE A 96 10.88 0.07 -7.29
N SER A 97 11.05 1.22 -7.94
CA SER A 97 12.16 2.11 -7.61
C SER A 97 12.07 2.64 -6.18
N ASN A 98 13.22 2.82 -5.52
CA ASN A 98 13.28 3.41 -4.17
C ASN A 98 12.52 4.73 -4.07
N ARG A 99 12.72 5.63 -5.05
CA ARG A 99 12.05 6.93 -5.09
C ARG A 99 10.53 6.82 -5.16
N THR A 100 10.01 5.84 -5.90
CA THR A 100 8.56 5.59 -5.98
C THR A 100 8.01 5.13 -4.64
N ILE A 101 8.70 4.20 -3.96
CA ILE A 101 8.30 3.69 -2.65
C ILE A 101 8.35 4.81 -1.60
N GLU A 102 9.40 5.63 -1.61
CA GLU A 102 9.54 6.77 -0.70
C GLU A 102 8.38 7.78 -0.86
N ASN A 103 8.01 8.10 -2.11
CA ASN A 103 6.87 8.98 -2.37
C ASN A 103 5.55 8.39 -1.84
N TRP A 104 5.34 7.08 -1.95
CA TRP A 104 4.15 6.43 -1.38
C TRP A 104 4.19 6.40 0.14
N TRP A 105 5.36 6.23 0.75
CA TRP A 105 5.52 6.31 2.20
C TRP A 105 5.17 7.71 2.73
N LYS A 106 5.57 8.77 2.03
CA LYS A 106 5.16 10.15 2.38
C LYS A 106 3.64 10.35 2.26
N ALA A 107 3.02 9.78 1.22
CA ALA A 107 1.58 9.86 0.97
C ALA A 107 0.77 8.70 1.57
N ARG A 108 1.32 7.96 2.54
CA ARG A 108 0.72 6.70 3.06
C ARG A 108 -0.65 6.94 3.68
N ASP A 109 -0.84 8.08 4.36
CA ASP A 109 -2.09 8.43 5.04
C ASP A 109 -3.22 8.66 4.02
N THR A 110 -2.90 9.14 2.82
CA THR A 110 -3.85 9.28 1.70
C THR A 110 -4.13 7.95 0.99
N ILE A 111 -3.13 7.06 0.90
CA ILE A 111 -3.23 5.79 0.17
C ILE A 111 -3.92 4.72 1.02
N ALA A 112 -3.62 4.69 2.32
CA ALA A 112 -4.03 3.70 3.30
C ALA A 112 -4.32 4.41 4.65
N PRO A 113 -5.42 5.17 4.75
CA PRO A 113 -5.76 5.91 5.99
C PRO A 113 -5.86 4.99 7.20
N ASN A 114 -6.39 3.78 6.99
CA ASN A 114 -6.53 2.74 8.00
C ASN A 114 -5.20 2.11 8.47
N LEU A 115 -4.06 2.43 7.87
CA LEU A 115 -2.75 1.95 8.33
C LEU A 115 -2.22 2.76 9.53
N THR A 116 -2.65 4.01 9.67
CA THR A 116 -2.18 4.93 10.73
C THR A 116 -3.20 5.15 11.85
N ASP A 117 -4.46 4.76 11.65
CA ASP A 117 -5.55 5.03 12.60
C ASP A 117 -5.48 4.23 13.91
N THR A 118 -4.59 3.25 14.03
CA THR A 118 -4.44 2.48 15.28
C THR A 118 -3.82 3.28 16.43
N VAL A 119 -3.30 4.50 16.21
CA VAL A 119 -2.63 5.29 17.27
C VAL A 119 -3.42 6.54 17.72
N HIS A 120 -4.39 7.04 16.94
CA HIS A 120 -5.09 8.29 17.27
C HIS A 120 -6.41 8.14 18.03
N HIS A 121 -6.94 6.91 18.20
CA HIS A 121 -8.20 6.69 18.93
C HIS A 121 -8.06 6.49 20.45
N ALA A 122 -6.83 6.54 20.99
CA ALA A 122 -6.55 6.27 22.41
C ALA A 122 -6.23 7.52 23.27
N VAL A 123 -6.40 8.75 22.76
CA VAL A 123 -5.97 9.99 23.45
C VAL A 123 -7.14 10.86 23.95
N VAL A 124 -8.40 10.40 23.89
CA VAL A 124 -9.52 11.10 24.55
C VAL A 124 -10.38 10.11 25.29
N GLY A 125 -10.07 9.87 26.57
CA GLY A 125 -10.91 9.02 27.40
C GLY A 125 -10.29 8.60 28.72
N GLU A 126 -9.89 9.54 29.58
CA GLU A 126 -9.83 9.25 31.01
C GLU A 126 -10.00 10.56 31.82
N ALA A 127 -11.24 11.01 31.93
CA ALA A 127 -11.61 11.90 33.02
C ALA A 127 -11.56 11.07 34.31
N SER A 128 -10.47 11.25 35.06
CA SER A 128 -10.19 10.57 36.32
C SER A 128 -11.31 10.85 37.33
N ALA A 129 -12.05 9.80 37.70
CA ALA A 129 -12.95 9.81 38.82
C ALA A 129 -12.17 10.13 40.11
N THR A 130 -12.62 11.13 40.86
CA THR A 130 -12.13 11.40 42.21
C THR A 130 -12.63 10.30 43.15
N VAL A 131 -11.72 9.44 43.58
CA VAL A 131 -11.93 8.55 44.73
C VAL A 131 -11.79 9.39 46.00
N THR A 132 -12.90 9.60 46.69
CA THR A 132 -12.92 10.26 48.00
C THR A 132 -12.54 9.22 49.05
N ASN A 133 -11.43 9.46 49.76
CA ASN A 133 -10.90 8.61 50.83
C ASN A 133 -11.88 8.49 52.01
N CYS A 134 -12.12 7.25 52.46
CA CYS A 134 -12.63 6.94 53.79
C CYS A 134 -11.51 6.22 54.56
N GLU A 135 -10.76 6.95 55.37
CA GLU A 135 -9.79 6.36 56.29
C GLU A 135 -10.32 6.49 57.72
N ALA A 136 -10.77 5.35 58.25
CA ALA A 136 -11.09 5.18 59.65
C ALA A 136 -9.78 5.01 60.44
N THR A 137 -9.58 5.81 61.49
CA THR A 137 -8.52 5.58 62.46
C THR A 137 -9.14 5.36 63.84
N SER A 138 -9.06 4.11 64.29
CA SER A 138 -9.30 3.67 65.66
C SER A 138 -7.95 3.53 66.34
N ALA A 139 -7.71 4.26 67.44
CA ALA A 139 -6.62 3.97 68.35
C ALA A 139 -7.00 4.35 69.79
N LYS A 140 -6.89 3.34 70.65
CA LYS A 140 -7.00 3.37 72.11
C LYS A 140 -5.87 4.18 72.75
N GLY A 141 -6.18 4.77 73.90
CA GLY A 141 -5.26 5.36 74.87
C GLY A 141 -6.05 5.95 76.02
#